data_AF-A0A392VXM4-F1
#
_entry.id   AF-A0A392VXM4-F1
#
_cell.length_a   1.000
_cell.length_b   1.000
_cell.length_c   1.000
_cell.angle_alpha   90.00
_cell.angle_beta   90.00
_cell.angle_gamma   90.00
#
_symmetry.space_group_name_H-M   'P 1'
#
loop_
_entity.id
_entity.type
_entity.pdbx_description
1 polymer ?
#
loop_
_entity_poly.entity_id
_entity_poly.type
_entity_poly.pdbx_seq_one_letter_code
_entity_poly.pdbx_strand_id
1 'polypeptide(L)' 'MRAPIPAGFEKPPQLWTYDGQSDPDEHIDNVNAILDFRMVSEAIRCRLFPTTLRKGAMA' A
#
# COMPACT_ATOMS: atom_id res chain seq x y z
N MET A 1 3.71 -18.47 9.14
CA MET A 1 3.53 -17.46 10.20
C MET A 1 3.34 -16.09 9.56
N ARG A 2 2.36 -15.29 9.99
CA ARG A 2 2.26 -13.89 9.54
C ARG A 2 3.31 -13.08 10.31
N ALA A 3 4.28 -12.48 9.61
CA ALA A 3 5.16 -11.47 10.21
C ALA A 3 4.34 -10.37 10.91
N PRO A 4 4.70 -9.91 12.12
CA PRO A 4 3.97 -8.85 12.80
C PRO A 4 4.11 -7.53 12.02
N ILE A 5 3.04 -6.73 12.01
CA ILE A 5 3.09 -5.36 11.47
C ILE A 5 3.78 -4.48 12.52
N PRO A 6 4.79 -3.66 12.17
CA PRO A 6 5.42 -2.77 13.13
C PRO A 6 4.44 -1.73 13.68
N ALA A 7 4.64 -1.32 14.95
CA ALA A 7 3.87 -0.26 15.58
C ALA A 7 3.94 1.04 14.74
N GLY A 8 2.80 1.69 14.51
CA GLY A 8 2.70 2.87 13.63
C GLY A 8 2.32 2.58 12.16
N PHE A 9 2.28 1.31 11.75
CA PHE A 9 1.69 0.84 10.49
C PHE A 9 0.33 0.16 10.67
N GLU A 10 -0.21 0.23 11.89
CA GLU A 10 -1.51 -0.33 12.26
C GLU A 10 -2.66 0.36 11.52
N LYS A 11 -2.48 1.65 11.22
CA LYS A 11 -3.33 2.38 10.29
C LYS A 11 -2.60 2.50 8.96
N PRO A 12 -3.30 2.31 7.83
CA PRO A 12 -2.73 2.65 6.54
C PRO A 12 -2.20 4.10 6.63
N PRO A 13 -1.00 4.38 6.09
CA PRO A 13 -0.69 5.75 5.74
C PRO A 13 -1.86 6.31 4.92
N GLN A 14 -2.01 7.63 4.86
CA GLN A 14 -2.89 8.26 3.87
C GLN A 14 -2.29 8.01 2.48
N LEU A 15 -2.34 6.76 2.04
CA LEU A 15 -1.95 6.30 0.73
C LEU A 15 -3.10 6.67 -0.19
N TRP A 16 -2.76 7.20 -1.35
CA TRP A 16 -3.74 7.54 -2.37
C TRP A 16 -4.60 6.31 -2.64
N THR A 17 -5.92 6.49 -2.71
CA THR A 17 -6.82 5.39 -2.99
C THR A 17 -6.91 5.19 -4.49
N TYR A 18 -6.50 4.02 -4.98
CA TYR A 18 -6.64 3.65 -6.37
C TYR A 18 -8.11 3.30 -6.67
N ASP A 19 -8.69 4.01 -7.63
CA ASP A 19 -10.09 3.86 -8.03
C ASP A 19 -10.29 2.95 -9.24
N GLY A 20 -9.19 2.47 -9.84
CA GLY A 20 -9.21 1.65 -11.05
C GLY A 20 -9.27 2.44 -12.36
N GLN A 21 -9.21 3.78 -12.31
CA GLN A 21 -9.23 4.63 -13.50
C GLN A 21 -7.86 5.25 -13.82
N SER A 22 -7.05 5.55 -12.81
CA SER A 22 -5.67 6.01 -12.99
C SER A 22 -4.76 4.89 -13.53
N ASP A 23 -3.57 5.26 -13.98
CA ASP A 23 -2.58 4.28 -14.40
C ASP A 23 -2.15 3.38 -13.23
N PRO A 24 -2.20 2.03 -13.37
CA PRO A 24 -1.86 1.11 -12.29
C PRO A 24 -0.35 1.09 -11.98
N ASP A 25 0.51 1.37 -12.96
CA ASP A 25 1.96 1.38 -12.79
C ASP A 25 2.38 2.60 -11.97
N GLU A 26 1.83 3.77 -12.31
CA GLU A 26 1.97 5.02 -11.54
C GLU A 26 1.47 4.86 -10.09
N HIS A 27 0.37 4.12 -9.89
CA HIS A 27 -0.12 3.81 -8.54
C HIS A 27 0.88 2.94 -7.75
N ILE A 28 1.43 1.91 -8.39
CA ILE A 28 2.43 1.02 -7.78
C ILE A 28 3.69 1.80 -7.42
N ASP A 29 4.19 2.66 -8.32
CA ASP A 29 5.36 3.50 -8.08
C ASP A 29 5.13 4.46 -6.91
N ASN A 30 3.97 5.13 -6.87
CA ASN A 30 3.62 6.03 -5.77
C ASN A 30 3.54 5.30 -4.42
N VAL A 31 2.90 4.13 -4.38
CA VAL A 31 2.84 3.31 -3.15
C VAL A 31 4.23 2.85 -2.74
N ASN A 32 5.07 2.42 -3.68
CA ASN A 32 6.44 2.01 -3.41
C ASN A 32 7.28 3.17 -2.87
N ALA A 33 7.21 4.35 -3.47
CA ALA A 33 7.95 5.54 -3.04
C ALA A 33 7.58 5.95 -1.59
N ILE A 34 6.29 5.93 -1.25
CA ILE A 34 5.83 6.27 0.11
C ILE A 34 6.30 5.23 1.14
N LEU A 35 6.26 3.95 0.77
CA LEU A 35 6.69 2.87 1.65
C LEU A 35 8.22 2.78 1.77
N ASP A 36 8.95 3.17 0.73
CA ASP A 36 10.41 3.29 0.72
C ASP A 36 10.89 4.44 1.60
N PHE A 37 10.26 5.61 1.50
CA PHE A 37 10.50 6.74 2.40
C PHE A 37 10.30 6.37 3.87
N ARG A 38 9.36 5.46 4.16
CA ARG A 38 9.07 4.94 5.50
C ARG A 38 9.93 3.73 5.90
N MET A 39 10.90 3.35 5.08
CA MET A 39 11.80 2.22 5.29
C MET A 39 11.06 0.90 5.56
N VAL A 40 9.94 0.69 4.87
CA VAL A 40 9.06 -0.47 5.06
C VAL A 40 9.63 -1.67 4.31
N SER A 41 9.80 -2.78 5.03
CA SER A 41 10.17 -4.07 4.42
C SER A 41 9.14 -4.54 3.40
N GLU A 42 9.58 -5.18 2.31
CA GLU A 42 8.74 -5.70 1.23
C GLU A 42 7.56 -6.57 1.75
N ALA A 43 7.80 -7.39 2.77
CA ALA A 43 6.76 -8.23 3.36
C ALA A 43 5.60 -7.42 3.98
N ILE A 44 5.90 -6.21 4.47
CA ILE A 44 4.90 -5.29 5.00
C ILE A 44 4.26 -4.49 3.85
N ARG A 45 5.02 -4.17 2.77
CA ARG A 45 4.49 -3.51 1.56
C ARG A 45 3.36 -4.32 0.93
N CYS A 46 3.56 -5.62 0.72
CA CYS A 46 2.53 -6.50 0.16
C CYS A 46 1.24 -6.56 1.01
N ARG A 47 1.34 -6.30 2.33
CA ARG A 47 0.17 -6.26 3.21
C ARG A 47 -0.54 -4.91 3.23
N LEU A 48 0.19 -3.83 2.99
CA LEU A 48 -0.36 -2.48 2.90
C LEU A 48 -1.00 -2.23 1.54
N PHE A 49 -0.50 -2.85 0.48
CA PHE A 49 -1.00 -2.63 -0.88
C PHE A 49 -2.53 -2.79 -1.03
N PRO A 50 -3.18 -3.86 -0.50
CA PRO A 50 -4.63 -3.98 -0.59
C PRO A 50 -5.41 -2.86 0.12
N THR A 51 -4.80 -2.20 1.12
CA THR A 51 -5.42 -1.07 1.82
C THR A 51 -5.46 0.21 1.00
N THR A 52 -4.73 0.24 -0.13
CA THR A 52 -4.72 1.36 -1.08
C THR A 52 -5.79 1.23 -2.16
N LEU A 53 -6.48 0.09 -2.25
CA LEU A 53 -7.44 -0.17 -3.31
C LEU A 53 -8.86 0.23 -2.88
N ARG A 54 -9.59 0.94 -3.75
CA ARG A 54 -11.03 1.17 -3.57
C ARG A 54 -11.79 -0.13 -3.82
N LYS A 55 -12.99 -0.25 -3.25
CA LYS A 55 -13.89 -1.42 -3.45
C LYS A 55 -14.15 -1.77 -4.93
N GLY A 56 -14.11 -0.80 -5.84
CA GLY A 56 -14.27 -1.03 -7.28
C GLY A 56 -13.02 -1.55 -8.01
N ALA A 57 -11.84 -1.42 -7.39
CA ALA A 57 -10.57 -1.93 -7.90
C ALA A 57 -10.23 -3.34 -7.37
N MET A 58 -10.96 -3.81 -6.36
CA MET A 58 -10.90 -5.20 -5.89
C MET A 58 -11.83 -6.07 -6.75
N ALA A 59 -11.40 -6.38 -7.97
CA ALA A 59 -12.09 -7.32 -8.86
C ALA A 59 -11.70 -8.78 -8.54
#